data_AF-A0A1L5NHA9-F1
#
_entry.id   AF-A0A1L5NHA9-F1
#
_cell.length_a   1.000
_cell.length_b   1.000
_cell.length_c   1.000
_cell.angle_alpha   90.00
_cell.angle_beta   90.00
_cell.angle_gamma   90.00
#
_symmetry.space_group_name_H-M   'P 1'
#
loop_
_entity.id
_entity.type
_entity.pdbx_description
1 polymer ?
#
loop_
_entity_poly.entity_id
_entity_poly.type
_entity_poly.pdbx_seq_one_letter_code
_entity_poly.pdbx_strand_id
1 'polypeptide(L)'
;MSDQTARRFMQVADAYGSKSNIVLNLEPTALYALAAPKTPLEVREEIERMIEAGDVVTKATVAKLKADAEAAQRGTSAPRIIPEHRHRQNTD
;
A
#
# COMPACT_ATOMS: atom_id res chain seq x y z
N MET A 1 23.86 -5.38 -12.43
CA MET A 1 22.87 -4.64 -11.60
C MET A 1 22.79 -3.22 -12.13
N SER A 2 21.61 -2.58 -12.10
CA SER A 2 21.44 -1.18 -12.51
C SER A 2 21.28 -0.27 -11.29
N ASP A 3 21.52 1.03 -11.47
CA ASP A 3 21.26 2.07 -10.45
C ASP A 3 19.84 1.98 -9.89
N GLN A 4 18.88 1.61 -10.74
CA GLN A 4 17.49 1.44 -10.35
C GLN A 4 17.31 0.27 -9.36
N THR A 5 18.04 -0.82 -9.52
CA THR A 5 18.03 -1.94 -8.57
C THR A 5 18.66 -1.52 -7.25
N ALA A 6 19.76 -0.78 -7.27
CA ALA A 6 20.42 -0.29 -6.06
C ALA A 6 19.49 0.61 -5.23
N ARG A 7 18.83 1.59 -5.86
CA ARG A 7 17.86 2.47 -5.17
C ARG A 7 16.71 1.70 -4.53
N ARG A 8 16.22 0.63 -5.17
CA ARG A 8 15.15 -0.20 -4.61
C ARG A 8 15.61 -0.96 -3.37
N PHE A 9 16.85 -1.46 -3.36
CA PHE A 9 17.39 -2.08 -2.15
C PHE A 9 17.67 -1.08 -1.04
N MET A 10 18.10 0.15 -1.35
CA MET A 10 18.21 1.22 -0.36
C MET A 10 16.84 1.51 0.28
N GLN A 11 15.77 1.59 -0.51
CA GLN A 11 14.41 1.75 0.03
C GLN A 11 13.99 0.58 0.92
N VAL A 12 14.36 -0.65 0.57
CA VAL A 12 14.13 -1.83 1.43
C VAL A 12 14.91 -1.71 2.73
N ALA A 13 16.17 -1.30 2.68
CA ALA A 13 17.00 -1.11 3.88
C ALA A 13 16.45 0.01 4.78
N ASP A 14 15.96 1.11 4.20
CA ASP A 14 15.34 2.20 4.96
C ASP A 14 14.04 1.74 5.65
N ALA A 15 13.23 0.92 4.98
CA ALA A 15 11.95 0.45 5.51
C ALA A 15 12.06 -0.75 6.46
N TYR A 16 12.99 -1.67 6.20
CA TYR A 16 13.07 -2.98 6.86
C TYR A 16 14.47 -3.32 7.39
N GLY A 17 15.43 -2.38 7.39
CA GLY A 17 16.79 -2.64 7.86
C GLY A 17 16.85 -3.11 9.31
N SER A 18 15.95 -2.62 10.18
CA SER A 18 15.79 -3.06 11.57
C SER A 18 15.00 -4.35 11.74
N LYS A 19 14.30 -4.81 10.69
CA LYS A 19 13.47 -6.02 10.64
C LYS A 19 13.96 -6.99 9.56
N SER A 20 15.28 -7.05 9.33
CA SER A 20 15.83 -7.82 8.21
C SER A 20 15.42 -9.30 8.28
N ASN A 21 15.34 -9.86 9.50
CA ASN A 21 14.95 -11.24 9.77
C ASN A 21 13.57 -11.64 9.20
N ILE A 22 12.58 -10.75 9.21
CA ILE A 22 11.23 -11.09 8.72
C ILE A 22 11.21 -11.10 7.18
N VAL A 23 11.97 -10.22 6.55
CA VAL A 23 11.92 -10.03 5.10
C VAL A 23 12.89 -10.93 4.31
N LEU A 24 13.72 -11.73 4.98
CA LEU A 24 14.72 -12.61 4.36
C LEU A 24 14.12 -13.64 3.39
N ASN A 25 12.89 -14.11 3.68
CA ASN A 25 12.23 -15.17 2.91
C ASN A 25 11.42 -14.63 1.72
N LEU A 26 11.38 -13.31 1.53
CA LEU A 26 10.66 -12.69 0.44
C LEU A 26 11.49 -12.67 -0.83
N GLU A 27 10.83 -12.89 -1.97
CA GLU A 27 11.47 -12.63 -3.25
C GLU A 27 11.82 -11.13 -3.40
N PRO A 28 12.94 -10.78 -4.06
CA PRO A 28 13.34 -9.39 -4.26
C PRO A 28 12.26 -8.52 -4.89
N THR A 29 11.43 -9.08 -5.76
CA THR A 29 10.34 -8.33 -6.40
C THR A 29 9.20 -7.98 -5.43
N ALA A 30 8.89 -8.86 -4.47
CA ALA A 30 7.94 -8.60 -3.41
C ALA A 30 8.49 -7.56 -2.42
N LEU A 31 9.77 -7.69 -2.06
CA LEU A 31 10.52 -6.72 -1.24
C LEU A 31 10.44 -5.29 -1.79
N TYR A 32 10.72 -5.11 -3.08
CA TYR A 32 10.65 -3.78 -3.70
C TYR A 32 9.24 -3.22 -3.70
N ALA A 33 8.24 -4.06 -3.99
CA ALA A 33 6.85 -3.65 -4.01
C ALA A 33 6.37 -3.23 -2.62
N LEU A 34 6.82 -3.95 -1.59
CA LEU A 34 6.50 -3.69 -0.20
C LEU A 34 7.15 -2.41 0.33
N ALA A 35 8.44 -2.21 0.06
CA ALA A 35 9.20 -1.03 0.47
C ALA A 35 8.87 0.23 -0.34
N ALA A 36 8.10 0.11 -1.44
CA ALA A 36 7.73 1.25 -2.26
C ALA A 36 6.99 2.33 -1.44
N PRO A 37 7.26 3.63 -1.68
CA PRO A 37 6.59 4.73 -0.95
C PRO A 37 5.08 4.75 -1.11
N LYS A 38 4.58 4.25 -2.25
CA LYS A 38 3.14 4.17 -2.55
C LYS A 38 2.43 2.99 -1.87
N THR A 39 3.15 2.16 -1.10
CA THR A 39 2.53 1.05 -0.38
C THR A 39 2.04 1.59 0.97
N PRO A 40 0.72 1.59 1.24
CA PRO A 40 0.15 2.08 2.49
C PRO A 40 0.72 1.36 3.71
N LEU A 41 0.73 2.04 4.87
CA LEU A 41 1.25 1.46 6.11
C LEU A 41 0.46 0.21 6.51
N GLU A 42 -0.87 0.22 6.38
CA GLU A 42 -1.73 -0.92 6.75
C GLU A 42 -1.35 -2.20 5.99
N VAL A 43 -0.98 -2.05 4.70
CA VAL A 43 -0.54 -3.17 3.86
C VAL A 43 0.80 -3.72 4.35
N ARG A 44 1.70 -2.85 4.81
CA ARG A 44 2.99 -3.28 5.37
C ARG A 44 2.78 -4.07 6.65
N GLU A 45 1.99 -3.54 7.57
CA GLU A 45 1.70 -4.21 8.84
C GLU A 45 1.01 -5.55 8.67
N GLU A 46 0.07 -5.67 7.72
CA GLU A 46 -0.57 -6.95 7.42
C GLU A 46 0.42 -7.98 6.88
N ILE A 47 1.31 -7.56 5.99
CA ILE A 47 2.36 -8.44 5.46
C ILE A 47 3.34 -8.85 6.55
N GLU A 48 3.71 -7.94 7.45
CA GLU A 48 4.54 -8.29 8.61
C GLU A 48 3.87 -9.36 9.47
N ARG A 49 2.57 -9.22 9.77
CA ARG A 49 1.80 -10.25 10.50
C ARG A 49 1.77 -11.61 9.80
N MET A 50 1.54 -11.62 8.49
CA MET A 50 1.55 -12.86 7.69
C MET A 50 2.92 -13.56 7.77
N ILE A 51 4.00 -12.80 7.64
CA ILE A 51 5.36 -13.33 7.72
C ILE A 51 5.65 -13.87 9.12
N GLU A 52 5.28 -13.14 10.18
CA GLU A 52 5.43 -13.59 11.57
C GLU A 52 4.63 -14.87 11.86
N ALA A 53 3.47 -15.05 11.21
CA ALA A 53 2.67 -16.27 11.27
C ALA A 53 3.27 -17.44 10.46
N GLY A 54 4.30 -17.19 9.65
CA GLY A 54 4.94 -18.18 8.79
C GLY A 54 4.28 -18.35 7.41
N ASP A 55 3.40 -17.43 7.01
CA ASP A 55 2.77 -17.47 5.69
C ASP A 55 3.74 -17.10 4.57
N VAL A 56 3.54 -17.70 3.40
CA VAL A 56 4.31 -17.38 2.20
C VAL A 56 3.72 -16.14 1.53
N VAL A 57 4.42 -15.02 1.66
CA VAL A 57 4.03 -13.77 0.98
C VAL A 57 4.68 -13.69 -0.40
N THR A 58 3.83 -13.67 -1.43
CA THR A 58 4.25 -13.54 -2.83
C THR A 58 3.99 -12.14 -3.36
N LYS A 59 4.57 -11.80 -4.52
CA LYS A 59 4.24 -10.56 -5.23
C LYS A 59 2.73 -10.40 -5.48
N ALA A 60 2.01 -11.49 -5.75
CA ALA A 60 0.56 -11.45 -5.98
C ALA A 60 -0.19 -11.08 -4.70
N THR A 61 0.24 -11.61 -3.54
CA THR A 61 -0.29 -11.26 -2.22
C THR A 61 -0.15 -9.76 -1.96
N VAL A 62 1.06 -9.21 -2.18
CA VAL A 62 1.33 -7.76 -2.02
C VAL A 62 0.45 -6.92 -2.94
N ALA A 63 0.31 -7.32 -4.21
CA ALA A 63 -0.49 -6.59 -5.18
C ALA A 63 -1.99 -6.57 -4.80
N LYS A 64 -2.51 -7.70 -4.30
CA LYS A 64 -3.90 -7.81 -3.84
C LYS A 64 -4.15 -6.89 -2.64
N LEU A 65 -3.32 -6.96 -1.60
CA LEU A 65 -3.48 -6.12 -0.40
C LEU A 65 -3.38 -4.62 -0.73
N LYS A 66 -2.51 -4.24 -1.67
CA LYS A 66 -2.46 -2.85 -2.16
C LYS A 66 -3.75 -2.43 -2.86
N ALA A 67 -4.29 -3.29 -3.73
CA ALA A 67 -5.55 -3.00 -4.42
C ALA A 67 -6.71 -2.87 -3.42
N ASP A 68 -6.77 -3.75 -2.41
CA ASP A 68 -7.79 -3.73 -1.36
C ASP A 68 -7.67 -2.44 -0.51
N ALA A 69 -6.46 -2.04 -0.13
CA ALA A 69 -6.23 -0.79 0.60
C ALA A 69 -6.57 0.46 -0.23
N GLU A 70 -6.21 0.47 -1.52
CA GLU A 70 -6.60 1.56 -2.43
C GLU A 70 -8.12 1.62 -2.62
N ALA A 71 -8.79 0.48 -2.71
CA ALA A 71 -10.25 0.41 -2.79
C ALA A 71 -10.92 0.92 -1.52
N ALA A 72 -10.39 0.57 -0.34
CA ALA A 72 -10.88 1.08 0.95
C ALA A 72 -10.70 2.60 1.10
N GLN A 73 -9.58 3.15 0.63
CA GLN A 73 -9.33 4.60 0.60
C GLN A 73 -10.26 5.34 -0.38
N ARG A 74 -10.56 4.73 -1.54
CA ARG A 74 -11.53 5.29 -2.51
C ARG A 74 -12.97 5.18 -2.03
N GLY A 75 -13.34 4.11 -1.33
CA GLY A 75 -14.67 3.92 -0.74
C GLY A 75 -14.96 4.87 0.45
N THR A 76 -13.92 5.31 1.16
CA THR A 76 -14.02 6.31 2.25
C THR A 76 -14.09 7.75 1.72
N SER A 77 -13.75 7.97 0.44
CA SER A 77 -13.90 9.25 -0.25
C SER A 77 -15.24 9.32 -1.00
N ALA A 78 -16.36 9.08 -0.31
CA ALA A 78 -17.66 9.39 -0.86
C ALA A 78 -17.74 10.92 -1.11
N PRO A 79 -18.34 11.38 -2.22
CA PRO A 79 -18.46 12.80 -2.50
C PRO A 79 -19.27 13.43 -1.38
N ARG A 80 -18.72 14.49 -0.77
CA ARG A 80 -19.46 15.37 0.13
C ARG A 80 -20.68 15.86 -0.65
N ILE A 81 -21.84 15.27 -0.40
CA ILE A 81 -23.13 15.83 -0.81
C ILE A 81 -23.15 17.24 -0.21
N ILE A 82 -22.96 18.24 -1.06
CA ILE A 82 -23.21 19.64 -0.68
C ILE A 82 -24.74 19.74 -0.61
N PRO A 83 -25.34 20.06 0.55
CA PRO A 83 -26.78 20.25 0.62
C PRO A 83 -27.19 21.48 -0.20
N GLU A 84 -28.35 21.37 -0.84
CA GLU A 84 -28.94 22.33 -1.77
C GLU A 84 -28.87 23.79 -1.30
N HIS A 85 -28.31 24.66 -2.13
CA HIS A 85 -28.63 26.10 -2.08
C HIS A 85 -29.74 26.40 -3.08
N ARG A 86 -30.97 26.36 -2.55
CA ARG A 86 -32.20 26.97 -3.05
C ARG A 86 -31.92 28.26 -3.85
N HIS A 87 -32.12 28.23 -5.17
CA HIS A 87 -32.36 29.45 -5.94
C HIS A 87 -33.80 29.43 -6.48
N ARG A 88 -34.62 30.28 -5.86
CA ARG A 88 -35.94 30.68 -6.34
C ARG A 88 -35.84 31.20 -7.78
N GLN A 89 -36.73 30.74 -8.65
CA GLN A 89 -37.27 31.54 -9.74
C GLN A 89 -38.79 31.29 -9.84
N ASN A 90 -39.54 32.09 -9.09
CA ASN A 90 -40.84 32.66 -9.51
C ASN A 90 -40.52 33.61 -10.69
N THR A 91 -41.34 33.93 -11.69
CA THR A 91 -42.80 33.86 -11.97
C THR A 91 -42.97 34.26 -13.44
N ASP A 92 -44.18 34.08 -13.98
CA ASP A 92 -44.76 34.65 -15.23
C ASP A 92 -44.00 35.77 -15.96
#